data_AF-R9A9M5-F1
#
_entry.id   AF-R9A9M5-F1
#
_cell.length_a   1.000
_cell.length_b   1.000
_cell.length_c   1.000
_cell.angle_alpha   90.00
_cell.angle_beta   90.00
_cell.angle_gamma   90.00
#
_symmetry.space_group_name_H-M   'P 1'
#
loop_
_entity.id
_entity.type
_entity.pdbx_description
1 polymer ?
#
loop_
_entity_poly.entity_id
_entity_poly.type
_entity_poly.pdbx_seq_one_letter_code
_entity_poly.pdbx_strand_id
1 'polypeptide(L)'
;MIKIIPLIVLWGFVSCASLPYTIEDRKFDKAKQMIEEGADVNETSDCFHALTIAAMEGDEGLVKLLLDKGAKVTNRSKECDYTDRIGPFKMRFRWGARTALDRVANAKIAKLLLAKGANPNIAGYREYSFGPDYDSALWNAVRIADLELVKVLVEAGANVNVYNKSGKNAIWEMAEARKSQGKPEFLSYLQSKGMKNLEITDAKAKATDGKVLTKYKHVATGAVTEMSSEIAKGVYENPKNYSALTMNAADGAYYHYAEFVWVETGQNLYEWYLLRKKKTGTLK
;
A
#
# COMPACT_ATOMS: atom_id res chain seq x y z
N MET A 1 54.81 34.04 -21.64
CA MET A 1 54.75 32.71 -20.97
C MET A 1 53.68 32.77 -19.90
N ILE A 2 52.47 32.28 -20.20
CA ILE A 2 51.33 32.25 -19.26
C ILE A 2 51.23 30.80 -18.76
N LYS A 3 51.47 30.59 -17.47
CA LYS A 3 51.30 29.28 -16.81
C LYS A 3 49.81 29.06 -16.54
N ILE A 4 49.21 28.08 -17.19
CA ILE A 4 47.87 27.59 -16.90
C ILE A 4 48.01 26.55 -15.78
N ILE A 5 47.44 26.83 -14.61
CA ILE A 5 47.33 25.88 -13.50
C ILE A 5 46.01 25.12 -13.69
N PRO A 6 46.00 23.78 -13.77
CA PRO A 6 44.74 23.03 -13.86
C PRO A 6 44.08 23.02 -12.48
N LEU A 7 42.86 23.55 -12.41
CA LEU A 7 42.00 23.44 -11.24
C LEU A 7 41.46 22.00 -11.17
N ILE A 8 42.09 21.15 -10.35
CA ILE A 8 41.57 19.82 -10.05
C ILE A 8 40.45 20.00 -9.03
N VAL A 9 39.21 19.95 -9.49
CA VAL A 9 38.03 19.85 -8.62
C VAL A 9 38.02 18.42 -8.07
N LEU A 10 38.57 18.24 -6.87
CA LEU A 10 38.44 17.02 -6.09
C LEU A 10 36.96 16.83 -5.74
N TRP A 11 36.26 16.03 -6.53
CA TRP A 11 35.03 15.39 -6.08
C TRP A 11 35.43 14.44 -4.96
N GLY A 12 35.27 14.90 -3.72
CA GLY A 12 35.48 14.07 -2.55
C GLY A 12 34.61 12.83 -2.66
N PHE A 13 35.24 11.67 -2.77
CA PHE A 13 34.61 10.38 -2.55
C PHE A 13 34.24 10.28 -1.07
N VAL A 14 33.18 10.98 -0.66
CA VAL A 14 32.47 10.62 0.55
C VAL A 14 31.74 9.34 0.21
N SER A 15 32.00 8.26 0.96
CA SER A 15 31.09 7.12 1.03
C SER A 15 29.74 7.64 1.51
N CYS A 16 28.93 8.09 0.56
CA CYS A 16 27.72 8.85 0.82
C CYS A 16 26.62 7.85 1.10
N ALA A 17 26.49 7.43 2.36
CA ALA A 17 25.31 6.70 2.81
C ALA A 17 24.07 7.48 2.36
N SER A 18 23.12 6.82 1.69
CA SER A 18 21.91 7.48 1.21
C SER A 18 21.08 7.99 2.39
N LEU A 19 20.25 9.00 2.15
CA LEU A 19 19.36 9.52 3.19
C LEU A 19 18.49 8.43 3.84
N PRO A 20 17.80 7.54 3.07
CA PRO A 20 16.98 6.50 3.68
C PRO A 20 17.79 5.49 4.52
N TYR A 21 18.98 5.05 4.09
CA TYR A 21 19.82 4.17 4.94
C TYR A 21 20.28 4.87 6.22
N THR A 22 20.56 6.17 6.17
CA THR A 22 20.95 6.95 7.35
C THR A 22 19.81 7.02 8.38
N ILE A 23 18.56 7.12 7.92
CA ILE A 23 17.36 7.09 8.78
C ILE A 23 17.10 5.68 9.31
N GLU A 24 17.23 4.64 8.48
CA GLU A 24 17.12 3.23 8.92
C GLU A 24 18.13 2.88 10.03
N ASP A 25 19.36 3.40 9.92
CA ASP A 25 20.41 3.29 10.93
C ASP A 25 20.15 4.14 12.19
N ARG A 26 19.01 4.84 12.27
CA ARG A 26 18.63 5.76 13.36
C ARG A 26 19.60 6.92 13.58
N LYS A 27 20.37 7.31 12.56
CA LYS A 27 21.33 8.43 12.61
C LYS A 27 20.60 9.75 12.30
N PHE A 28 19.59 10.09 13.11
CA PHE A 28 18.65 11.18 12.81
C PHE A 28 19.31 12.56 12.69
N ASP A 29 20.31 12.87 13.51
CA ASP A 29 20.99 14.17 13.43
C ASP A 29 21.79 14.30 12.13
N LYS A 30 22.45 13.22 11.70
CA LYS A 30 23.10 13.15 10.40
C LYS A 30 22.09 13.26 9.26
N ALA A 31 20.94 12.60 9.37
CA ALA A 31 19.88 12.69 8.37
C ALA A 31 19.35 14.12 8.24
N LYS A 32 19.13 14.83 9.36
CA LYS A 32 18.73 16.25 9.36
C LYS A 32 19.78 17.12 8.66
N GLN A 33 21.06 16.95 9.00
CA GLN A 33 22.16 17.65 8.34
C GLN A 33 22.15 17.39 6.82
N MET A 34 22.03 16.13 6.39
CA MET A 34 21.97 15.78 4.96
C MET A 34 20.79 16.47 4.25
N ILE A 35 19.62 16.52 4.88
CA ILE A 35 18.44 17.20 4.34
C ILE A 35 18.68 18.72 4.22
N GLU A 36 19.36 19.32 5.19
CA GLU A 36 19.73 20.75 5.15
C GLU A 36 20.78 21.05 4.07
N GLU A 37 21.72 20.13 3.84
CA GLU A 37 22.74 20.18 2.79
C GLU A 37 22.17 19.90 1.38
N GLY A 38 20.86 19.58 1.27
CA GLY A 38 20.18 19.41 0.00
C GLY A 38 20.17 17.97 -0.53
N ALA A 39 20.32 16.96 0.33
CA ALA A 39 20.10 15.57 -0.04
C ALA A 39 18.70 15.37 -0.65
N ASP A 40 18.59 14.49 -1.64
CA ASP A 40 17.30 14.19 -2.26
C ASP A 40 16.39 13.43 -1.28
N VAL A 41 15.37 14.13 -0.78
CA VAL A 41 14.39 13.61 0.17
C VAL A 41 13.46 12.53 -0.42
N ASN A 42 13.51 12.33 -1.74
CA ASN A 42 12.74 11.32 -2.45
C ASN A 42 13.58 10.09 -2.83
N GLU A 43 14.83 9.98 -2.36
CA GLU A 43 15.60 8.74 -2.47
C GLU A 43 14.90 7.57 -1.78
N THR A 44 15.17 6.37 -2.30
CA THR A 44 14.70 5.09 -1.74
C THR A 44 15.88 4.23 -1.34
N SER A 45 15.79 3.56 -0.18
CA SER A 45 16.57 2.37 0.10
C SER A 45 16.05 1.21 -0.75
N ASP A 46 16.51 -0.01 -0.46
CA ASP A 46 15.98 -1.22 -1.09
C ASP A 46 14.46 -1.33 -0.93
N CYS A 47 13.92 -0.91 0.21
CA CYS A 47 12.51 -1.08 0.55
C CYS A 47 11.74 0.22 0.81
N PHE A 48 12.39 1.31 1.23
CA PHE A 48 11.65 2.46 1.76
C PHE A 48 12.24 3.81 1.38
N HIS A 49 11.36 4.78 1.20
CA HIS A 49 11.73 6.18 1.11
C HIS A 49 11.99 6.75 2.50
N ALA A 50 12.77 7.82 2.59
CA ALA A 50 13.04 8.54 3.83
C ALA A 50 11.74 8.87 4.60
N LEU A 51 10.71 9.37 3.90
CA LEU A 51 9.41 9.70 4.49
C LEU A 51 8.68 8.48 5.07
N THR A 52 8.79 7.32 4.40
CA THR A 52 8.19 6.08 4.89
C THR A 52 8.82 5.63 6.19
N ILE A 53 10.16 5.65 6.27
CA ILE A 53 10.89 5.25 7.47
C ILE A 53 10.58 6.20 8.63
N ALA A 54 10.60 7.52 8.39
CA ALA A 54 10.28 8.52 9.42
C ALA A 54 8.85 8.35 9.96
N ALA A 55 7.88 8.09 9.08
CA ALA A 55 6.49 7.84 9.48
C ALA A 55 6.31 6.54 10.27
N MET A 56 7.08 5.50 9.96
CA MET A 56 7.09 4.22 10.67
C MET A 56 7.72 4.32 12.06
N GLU A 57 8.81 5.07 12.19
CA GLU A 57 9.50 5.29 13.47
C GLU A 57 8.74 6.25 14.40
N GLY A 58 7.77 7.00 13.88
CA GLY A 58 7.00 7.95 14.67
C GLY A 58 7.68 9.30 14.88
N ASP A 59 8.74 9.60 14.12
CA ASP A 59 9.45 10.88 14.20
C ASP A 59 8.70 11.97 13.44
N GLU A 60 7.74 12.60 14.12
CA GLU A 60 6.96 13.71 13.56
C GLU A 60 7.82 14.88 13.09
N GLY A 61 8.94 15.18 13.78
CA GLY A 61 9.83 16.27 13.43
C GLY A 61 10.51 16.00 12.09
N LEU A 62 11.03 14.80 11.91
CA LEU A 62 11.62 14.36 10.65
C LEU A 62 10.59 14.26 9.53
N VAL A 63 9.36 13.78 9.81
CA VAL A 63 8.26 13.78 8.84
C VAL A 63 7.98 15.20 8.34
N LYS A 64 7.83 16.17 9.24
CA LYS A 64 7.60 17.58 8.85
C LYS A 64 8.74 18.12 8.02
N LEU A 65 9.99 17.93 8.47
CA LEU A 65 11.18 18.38 7.75
C LEU A 65 11.23 17.81 6.32
N LEU A 66 11.00 16.51 6.15
CA LEU A 66 10.98 15.86 4.84
C LEU A 66 9.87 16.42 3.95
N LEU A 67 8.66 16.59 4.48
CA LEU A 67 7.53 17.16 3.75
C LEU A 67 7.79 18.61 3.33
N ASP A 68 8.37 19.42 4.21
CA ASP A 68 8.72 20.82 3.94
C ASP A 68 9.82 20.94 2.87
N LYS A 69 10.67 19.92 2.76
CA LYS A 69 11.72 19.80 1.74
C LYS A 69 11.26 19.09 0.46
N GLY A 70 9.96 18.81 0.32
CA GLY A 70 9.38 18.30 -0.92
C GLY A 70 9.34 16.77 -1.04
N ALA A 71 9.38 16.04 0.08
CA ALA A 71 9.13 14.61 0.06
C ALA A 71 7.70 14.32 -0.43
N LYS A 72 7.59 13.46 -1.44
CA LYS A 72 6.32 13.12 -2.07
C LYS A 72 5.59 12.05 -1.27
N VAL A 73 4.42 12.40 -0.72
CA VAL A 73 3.54 11.44 -0.02
C VAL A 73 3.02 10.31 -0.91
N THR A 74 3.06 10.51 -2.23
CA THR A 74 2.62 9.55 -3.24
C THR A 74 3.69 8.54 -3.65
N ASN A 75 4.95 8.72 -3.19
CA ASN A 75 6.00 7.78 -3.55
C ASN A 75 5.70 6.39 -2.99
N ARG A 76 5.78 5.41 -3.89
CA ARG A 76 5.54 4.00 -3.58
C ARG A 76 6.85 3.24 -3.60
N SER A 77 7.11 2.44 -2.57
CA SER A 77 8.30 1.60 -2.51
C SER A 77 8.39 0.67 -3.73
N LYS A 78 9.62 0.38 -4.13
CA LYS A 78 9.90 -0.72 -5.05
C LYS A 78 9.51 -2.06 -4.43
N GLU A 79 9.41 -3.08 -5.27
CA GLU A 79 9.38 -4.44 -4.77
C GLU A 79 10.69 -4.76 -4.05
N CYS A 80 10.59 -5.31 -2.85
CA CYS A 80 11.74 -5.75 -2.08
C CYS A 80 11.41 -7.00 -1.26
N ASP A 81 12.45 -7.73 -0.88
CA ASP A 81 12.33 -8.80 0.10
C ASP A 81 12.43 -8.23 1.51
N TYR A 82 11.32 -8.27 2.25
CA TYR A 82 11.24 -7.70 3.59
C TYR A 82 10.98 -8.80 4.62
N THR A 83 11.69 -8.72 5.75
CA THR A 83 11.45 -9.62 6.89
C THR A 83 10.60 -8.91 7.92
N ASP A 84 9.33 -9.30 8.04
CA ASP A 84 8.42 -8.76 9.05
C ASP A 84 8.18 -9.77 10.18
N ARG A 85 7.70 -9.26 11.32
CA ARG A 85 7.32 -10.08 12.47
C ARG A 85 5.81 -10.28 12.50
N ILE A 86 5.34 -11.51 12.33
CA ILE A 86 3.94 -11.89 12.48
C ILE A 86 3.81 -12.71 13.77
N GLY A 87 3.35 -12.06 14.84
CA GLY A 87 3.35 -12.66 16.17
C GLY A 87 4.78 -12.98 16.64
N PRO A 88 5.09 -14.22 17.07
CA PRO A 88 6.45 -14.59 17.47
C PRO A 88 7.37 -14.89 16.27
N PHE A 89 6.84 -15.07 15.07
CA PHE A 89 7.60 -15.54 13.90
C PHE A 89 8.18 -14.39 13.08
N LYS A 90 9.43 -14.54 12.64
CA LYS A 90 10.01 -13.73 11.56
C LYS A 90 9.77 -14.45 10.24
N MET A 91 9.22 -13.74 9.27
CA MET A 91 8.92 -14.29 7.96
C MET A 91 9.39 -13.32 6.88
N ARG A 92 9.98 -13.87 5.82
CA ARG A 92 10.37 -13.13 4.62
C ARG A 92 9.19 -13.08 3.67
N PHE A 93 8.92 -11.89 3.15
CA PHE A 93 7.84 -11.61 2.22
C PHE A 93 8.38 -10.81 1.06
N ARG A 94 7.85 -11.04 -0.14
CA ARG A 94 7.96 -10.04 -1.20
C ARG A 94 6.93 -8.95 -0.92
N TRP A 95 7.42 -7.74 -0.73
CA TRP A 95 6.65 -6.54 -0.42
C TRP A 95 6.78 -5.55 -1.57
N GLY A 96 5.70 -4.85 -1.92
CA GLY A 96 5.74 -3.82 -2.96
C GLY A 96 4.70 -2.73 -2.78
N ALA A 97 4.93 -1.60 -3.46
CA ALA A 97 3.98 -0.51 -3.67
C ALA A 97 3.53 0.30 -2.42
N ARG A 98 4.29 0.28 -1.32
CA ARG A 98 3.89 0.91 -0.05
C ARG A 98 4.16 2.41 -0.01
N THR A 99 3.30 3.16 0.67
CA THR A 99 3.49 4.60 0.95
C THR A 99 3.79 4.83 2.43
N ALA A 100 4.12 6.07 2.78
CA ALA A 100 4.35 6.47 4.16
C ALA A 100 3.13 6.26 5.09
N LEU A 101 1.93 6.13 4.54
CA LEU A 101 0.71 5.94 5.35
C LEU A 101 0.50 4.49 5.80
N ASP A 102 1.05 3.52 5.08
CA ASP A 102 0.76 2.09 5.27
C ASP A 102 1.13 1.56 6.68
N ARG A 103 2.33 1.88 7.17
CA ARG A 103 2.81 1.50 8.51
C ARG A 103 3.05 2.71 9.41
N VAL A 104 2.26 3.77 9.23
CA VAL A 104 2.37 4.98 10.04
C VAL A 104 2.24 4.65 11.54
N ALA A 105 3.11 5.24 12.36
CA ALA A 105 3.21 4.88 13.76
C ALA A 105 1.97 5.28 14.58
N ASN A 106 1.31 6.39 14.22
CA ASN A 106 0.22 6.96 15.00
C ASN A 106 -0.69 7.89 14.19
N ALA A 107 -1.84 8.22 14.79
CA ALA A 107 -2.86 9.11 14.25
C ALA A 107 -2.35 10.52 13.89
N LYS A 108 -1.39 11.07 14.64
CA LYS A 108 -0.89 12.44 14.42
C LYS A 108 -0.11 12.55 13.13
N ILE A 109 0.79 11.61 12.87
CA ILE A 109 1.53 11.54 11.60
C ILE A 109 0.59 11.21 10.44
N ALA A 110 -0.37 10.32 10.65
CA ALA A 110 -1.38 10.02 9.63
C ALA A 110 -2.14 11.28 9.20
N LYS A 111 -2.60 12.11 10.16
CA LYS A 111 -3.24 13.40 9.86
C LYS A 111 -2.34 14.32 9.03
N LEU A 112 -1.04 14.40 9.33
CA LEU A 112 -0.08 15.21 8.56
C LEU A 112 0.06 14.70 7.11
N LEU A 113 0.24 13.40 6.93
CA LEU A 113 0.37 12.80 5.60
C LEU A 113 -0.90 12.96 4.76
N LEU A 114 -2.07 12.72 5.37
CA LEU A 114 -3.38 12.92 4.74
C LEU A 114 -3.60 14.38 4.34
N ALA A 115 -3.24 15.34 5.20
CA ALA A 115 -3.31 16.77 4.89
C ALA A 115 -2.41 17.19 3.72
N LYS A 116 -1.35 16.41 3.43
CA LYS A 116 -0.46 16.59 2.27
C LYS A 116 -0.88 15.78 1.04
N GLY A 117 -2.05 15.13 1.08
CA GLY A 117 -2.64 14.42 -0.07
C GLY A 117 -2.35 12.91 -0.11
N ALA A 118 -1.89 12.30 0.98
CA ALA A 118 -1.80 10.85 1.05
C ALA A 118 -3.20 10.21 0.88
N ASN A 119 -3.30 9.17 0.05
CA ASN A 119 -4.56 8.47 -0.18
C ASN A 119 -4.62 7.20 0.69
N PRO A 120 -5.61 7.04 1.60
CA PRO A 120 -5.70 5.86 2.48
C PRO A 120 -6.12 4.57 1.76
N ASN A 121 -6.51 4.66 0.49
CA ASN A 121 -6.85 3.53 -0.37
C ASN A 121 -5.70 3.12 -1.29
N ILE A 122 -4.54 3.76 -1.17
CA ILE A 122 -3.28 3.24 -1.72
C ILE A 122 -2.69 2.30 -0.67
N ALA A 123 -2.48 1.06 -1.06
CA ALA A 123 -1.95 0.01 -0.21
C ALA A 123 -0.65 -0.56 -0.79
N GLY A 124 -0.02 -1.42 -0.02
CA GLY A 124 0.95 -2.38 -0.54
C GLY A 124 0.30 -3.75 -0.75
N TYR A 125 1.10 -4.69 -1.24
CA TYR A 125 0.77 -6.11 -1.19
C TYR A 125 1.88 -6.92 -0.50
N ARG A 126 1.49 -8.08 0.02
CA ARG A 126 2.40 -9.11 0.52
C ARG A 126 2.19 -10.39 -0.26
N GLU A 127 3.22 -10.86 -0.94
CA GLU A 127 3.15 -12.15 -1.60
C GLU A 127 3.60 -13.28 -0.66
N TYR A 128 2.66 -14.19 -0.38
CA TYR A 128 2.94 -15.49 0.25
C TYR A 128 3.04 -16.57 -0.84
N SER A 129 3.41 -17.80 -0.48
CA SER A 129 3.28 -18.98 -1.36
C SER A 129 1.84 -19.23 -1.87
N PHE A 130 0.84 -18.49 -1.36
CA PHE A 130 -0.57 -18.62 -1.72
C PHE A 130 -1.15 -17.39 -2.45
N GLY A 131 -0.32 -16.42 -2.84
CA GLY A 131 -0.69 -15.22 -3.60
C GLY A 131 -0.56 -13.89 -2.83
N PRO A 132 -0.79 -12.74 -3.49
CA PRO A 132 -0.70 -11.42 -2.89
C PRO A 132 -1.92 -11.10 -2.03
N ASP A 133 -1.70 -10.71 -0.77
CA ASP A 133 -2.71 -10.11 0.10
C ASP A 133 -2.60 -8.58 0.10
N TYR A 134 -3.75 -7.90 0.21
CA TYR A 134 -3.86 -6.44 0.23
C TYR A 134 -3.58 -5.88 1.63
N ASP A 135 -2.57 -5.01 1.75
CA ASP A 135 -2.12 -4.43 3.00
C ASP A 135 -2.40 -2.92 3.03
N SER A 136 -3.55 -2.54 3.60
CA SER A 136 -3.90 -1.12 3.77
C SER A 136 -3.43 -0.55 5.11
N ALA A 137 -3.27 0.77 5.15
CA ALA A 137 -3.03 1.50 6.40
C ALA A 137 -4.08 1.17 7.48
N LEU A 138 -5.35 1.01 7.06
CA LEU A 138 -6.44 0.64 7.96
C LEU A 138 -6.26 -0.76 8.56
N TRP A 139 -5.81 -1.73 7.75
CA TRP A 139 -5.51 -3.08 8.23
C TRP A 139 -4.41 -3.04 9.30
N ASN A 140 -3.35 -2.26 9.07
CA ASN A 140 -2.27 -2.09 10.05
C ASN A 140 -2.72 -1.42 11.34
N ALA A 141 -3.56 -0.38 11.26
CA ALA A 141 -4.10 0.31 12.43
C ALA A 141 -4.90 -0.64 13.36
N VAL A 142 -5.71 -1.53 12.78
CA VAL A 142 -6.44 -2.56 13.53
C VAL A 142 -5.50 -3.63 14.09
N ARG A 143 -4.45 -4.00 13.34
CA ARG A 143 -3.43 -4.96 13.81
C ARG A 143 -2.63 -4.46 15.01
N ILE A 144 -2.32 -3.16 15.10
CA ILE A 144 -1.64 -2.58 16.28
C ILE A 144 -2.60 -2.14 17.38
N ALA A 145 -3.92 -2.32 17.17
CA ALA A 145 -4.98 -1.95 18.10
C ALA A 145 -4.97 -0.46 18.50
N ASP A 146 -4.74 0.42 17.51
CA ASP A 146 -4.83 1.88 17.63
C ASP A 146 -6.18 2.38 17.07
N LEU A 147 -7.12 2.68 17.97
CA LEU A 147 -8.47 3.09 17.59
C LEU A 147 -8.51 4.53 17.05
N GLU A 148 -7.61 5.40 17.51
CA GLU A 148 -7.55 6.76 17.01
C GLU A 148 -7.08 6.75 15.56
N LEU A 149 -6.03 5.98 15.25
CA LEU A 149 -5.55 5.83 13.88
C LEU A 149 -6.62 5.20 12.98
N VAL A 150 -7.37 4.20 13.45
CA VAL A 150 -8.53 3.65 12.72
C VAL A 150 -9.53 4.76 12.37
N LYS A 151 -9.92 5.58 13.35
CA LYS A 151 -10.90 6.66 13.12
C LYS A 151 -10.38 7.67 12.10
N VAL A 152 -9.13 8.12 12.23
CA VAL A 152 -8.50 9.06 11.29
C VAL A 152 -8.51 8.53 9.87
N LEU A 153 -8.12 7.27 9.67
CA LEU A 153 -8.05 6.68 8.34
C LEU A 153 -9.46 6.51 7.72
N VAL A 154 -10.43 6.03 8.51
CA VAL A 154 -11.81 5.86 8.03
C VAL A 154 -12.48 7.21 7.74
N GLU A 155 -12.26 8.23 8.57
CA GLU A 155 -12.74 9.59 8.34
C GLU A 155 -12.10 10.23 7.10
N ALA A 156 -10.87 9.83 6.76
CA ALA A 156 -10.21 10.19 5.51
C ALA A 156 -10.65 9.36 4.29
N GLY A 157 -11.62 8.46 4.45
CA GLY A 157 -12.19 7.66 3.36
C GLY A 157 -11.46 6.34 3.08
N ALA A 158 -10.73 5.78 4.06
CA ALA A 158 -10.19 4.43 3.94
C ALA A 158 -11.32 3.41 3.72
N ASN A 159 -11.12 2.53 2.73
CA ASN A 159 -12.07 1.46 2.43
C ASN A 159 -12.06 0.42 3.56
N VAL A 160 -13.20 0.32 4.27
CA VAL A 160 -13.42 -0.68 5.32
C VAL A 160 -13.74 -2.07 4.75
N ASN A 161 -13.99 -2.18 3.45
CA ASN A 161 -14.40 -3.39 2.74
C ASN A 161 -13.25 -3.90 1.86
N VAL A 162 -12.25 -4.46 2.54
CA VAL A 162 -11.12 -5.17 1.93
C VAL A 162 -11.31 -6.66 2.17
N TYR A 163 -11.10 -7.49 1.15
CA TYR A 163 -11.38 -8.92 1.22
C TYR A 163 -10.11 -9.77 1.11
N ASN A 164 -10.10 -10.93 1.76
CA ASN A 164 -9.11 -11.97 1.52
C ASN A 164 -9.55 -12.87 0.34
N LYS A 165 -8.73 -13.88 0.00
CA LYS A 165 -8.97 -14.80 -1.12
C LYS A 165 -10.26 -15.63 -1.06
N SER A 166 -10.92 -15.69 0.09
CA SER A 166 -12.18 -16.40 0.31
C SER A 166 -13.38 -15.45 0.40
N GLY A 167 -13.17 -14.13 0.20
CA GLY A 167 -14.24 -13.12 0.27
C GLY A 167 -14.61 -12.67 1.67
N LYS A 168 -13.93 -13.16 2.71
CA LYS A 168 -14.08 -12.62 4.06
C LYS A 168 -13.41 -11.26 4.13
N ASN A 169 -13.99 -10.34 4.90
CA ASN A 169 -13.37 -9.05 5.15
C ASN A 169 -12.07 -9.27 5.95
N ALA A 170 -10.95 -8.82 5.39
CA ALA A 170 -9.60 -9.10 5.89
C ALA A 170 -9.30 -8.44 7.25
N ILE A 171 -10.12 -7.47 7.67
CA ILE A 171 -9.99 -6.75 8.93
C ILE A 171 -10.90 -7.34 10.02
N TRP A 172 -11.95 -8.05 9.63
CA TRP A 172 -13.04 -8.48 10.53
C TRP A 172 -12.56 -9.33 11.68
N GLU A 173 -11.89 -10.45 11.42
CA GLU A 173 -11.46 -11.39 12.45
C GLU A 173 -10.49 -10.70 13.45
N MET A 174 -9.63 -9.79 12.97
CA MET A 174 -8.76 -8.99 13.84
C MET A 174 -9.55 -8.01 14.71
N ALA A 175 -10.52 -7.30 14.14
CA ALA A 175 -11.38 -6.36 14.86
C ALA A 175 -12.23 -7.08 15.91
N GLU A 176 -12.73 -8.26 15.58
CA GLU A 176 -13.49 -9.12 16.49
C GLU A 176 -12.61 -9.63 17.64
N ALA A 177 -11.38 -10.08 17.36
CA ALA A 177 -10.42 -10.46 18.39
C ALA A 177 -10.05 -9.31 19.35
N ARG A 178 -10.30 -8.03 18.99
CA ARG A 178 -10.13 -6.90 19.93
C ARG A 178 -11.22 -6.85 20.99
N LYS A 179 -12.40 -7.39 20.71
CA LYS A 179 -13.49 -7.51 21.69
C LYS A 179 -13.06 -8.34 22.89
N SER A 180 -12.39 -9.48 22.67
CA SER A 180 -11.88 -10.33 23.76
C SER A 180 -10.68 -9.72 24.50
N GLN A 181 -10.07 -8.65 23.97
CA GLN A 181 -9.00 -7.87 24.61
C GLN A 181 -9.54 -6.62 25.35
N GLY A 182 -10.85 -6.51 25.53
CA GLY A 182 -11.48 -5.35 26.21
C GLY A 182 -11.57 -4.10 25.34
N LYS A 183 -11.46 -4.23 24.01
CA LYS A 183 -11.57 -3.13 23.03
C LYS A 183 -12.71 -3.39 22.02
N PRO A 184 -13.97 -3.54 22.47
CA PRO A 184 -15.11 -3.86 21.59
C PRO A 184 -15.41 -2.77 20.55
N GLU A 185 -14.94 -1.54 20.77
CA GLU A 185 -15.24 -0.36 19.96
C GLU A 185 -14.69 -0.48 18.53
N PHE A 186 -13.64 -1.27 18.29
CA PHE A 186 -13.09 -1.48 16.95
C PHE A 186 -14.12 -2.06 16.00
N LEU A 187 -14.71 -3.20 16.39
CA LEU A 187 -15.67 -3.91 15.55
C LEU A 187 -16.93 -3.05 15.37
N SER A 188 -17.48 -2.52 16.46
CA SER A 188 -18.69 -1.70 16.43
C SER A 188 -18.51 -0.44 15.57
N TYR A 189 -17.37 0.24 15.68
CA TYR A 189 -17.07 1.42 14.86
C TYR A 189 -16.97 1.05 13.37
N LEU A 190 -16.18 0.03 13.01
CA LEU A 190 -16.02 -0.37 11.61
C LEU A 190 -17.35 -0.84 11.00
N GLN A 191 -18.17 -1.58 11.75
CA GLN A 191 -19.51 -1.98 11.32
C GLN A 191 -20.43 -0.76 11.11
N SER A 192 -20.38 0.24 12.00
CA SER A 192 -21.11 1.49 11.83
C SER A 192 -20.69 2.28 10.57
N LYS A 193 -19.50 1.98 10.04
CA LYS A 193 -18.95 2.57 8.80
C LYS A 193 -19.17 1.68 7.58
N GLY A 194 -19.99 0.63 7.70
CA GLY A 194 -20.38 -0.22 6.59
C GLY A 194 -19.43 -1.39 6.30
N MET A 195 -18.58 -1.76 7.26
CA MET A 195 -17.76 -2.97 7.15
C MET A 195 -18.65 -4.21 7.03
N LYS A 196 -18.42 -5.01 5.99
CA LYS A 196 -19.15 -6.24 5.69
C LYS A 196 -18.27 -7.27 4.99
N ASN A 197 -18.67 -8.54 5.05
CA ASN A 197 -18.13 -9.60 4.19
C ASN A 197 -18.66 -9.45 2.76
N LEU A 198 -17.91 -9.98 1.78
CA LEU A 198 -18.36 -10.00 0.39
C LEU A 198 -19.47 -11.04 0.23
N GLU A 199 -20.58 -10.65 -0.38
CA GLU A 199 -21.68 -11.55 -0.69
C GLU A 199 -21.34 -12.44 -1.89
N ILE A 200 -20.72 -13.59 -1.62
CA ILE A 200 -20.39 -14.58 -2.65
C ILE A 200 -21.54 -15.59 -2.78
N THR A 201 -22.50 -15.27 -3.65
CA THR A 201 -23.63 -16.16 -3.99
C THR A 201 -23.57 -16.58 -5.45
N ASP A 202 -24.26 -17.67 -5.80
CA ASP A 202 -24.33 -18.12 -7.20
C ASP A 202 -25.01 -17.07 -8.10
N ALA A 203 -25.95 -16.30 -7.57
CA ALA A 203 -26.58 -15.19 -8.29
C ALA A 203 -25.59 -14.06 -8.62
N LYS A 204 -24.78 -13.62 -7.64
CA LYS A 204 -23.74 -12.59 -7.84
C LYS A 204 -22.62 -13.10 -8.75
N ALA A 205 -22.25 -14.37 -8.64
CA ALA A 205 -21.29 -15.01 -9.52
C ALA A 205 -21.80 -15.08 -10.97
N LYS A 206 -23.08 -15.43 -11.19
CA LYS A 206 -23.72 -15.42 -12.50
C LYS A 206 -23.77 -14.02 -13.13
N ALA A 207 -23.88 -12.96 -12.32
CA ALA A 207 -23.81 -11.59 -12.82
C ALA A 207 -22.45 -11.21 -13.42
N THR A 208 -21.41 -12.02 -13.23
CA THR A 208 -20.12 -11.85 -13.91
C THR A 208 -20.06 -12.49 -15.30
N ASP A 209 -21.08 -13.25 -15.70
CA ASP A 209 -21.14 -13.85 -17.04
C ASP A 209 -21.44 -12.78 -18.10
N GLY A 210 -20.99 -13.03 -19.34
CA GLY A 210 -21.25 -12.18 -20.49
C GLY A 210 -19.99 -11.51 -21.01
N LYS A 211 -19.94 -10.17 -20.99
CA LYS A 211 -18.88 -9.39 -21.62
C LYS A 211 -17.55 -9.55 -20.84
N VAL A 212 -16.51 -9.95 -21.57
CA VAL A 212 -15.12 -9.85 -21.09
C VAL A 212 -14.74 -8.37 -21.04
N LEU A 213 -14.48 -7.86 -19.84
CA LEU A 213 -14.08 -6.47 -19.62
C LEU A 213 -12.57 -6.32 -19.78
N THR A 214 -12.12 -5.23 -20.39
CA THR A 214 -10.70 -4.95 -20.65
C THR A 214 -10.20 -3.67 -19.99
N LYS A 215 -11.10 -2.72 -19.66
CA LYS A 215 -10.74 -1.39 -19.17
C LYS A 215 -10.99 -1.24 -17.69
N TYR A 216 -9.97 -0.88 -16.94
CA TYR A 216 -10.07 -0.64 -15.50
C TYR A 216 -9.34 0.65 -15.14
N LYS A 217 -9.81 1.30 -14.07
CA LYS A 217 -9.33 2.59 -13.58
C LYS A 217 -8.72 2.42 -12.21
N HIS A 218 -7.49 2.90 -12.04
CA HIS A 218 -6.86 3.00 -10.73
C HIS A 218 -7.56 4.10 -9.91
N VAL A 219 -8.13 3.73 -8.76
CA VAL A 219 -8.98 4.63 -7.97
C VAL A 219 -8.21 5.85 -7.51
N ALA A 220 -6.94 5.70 -7.15
CA ALA A 220 -6.16 6.78 -6.56
C ALA A 220 -5.59 7.78 -7.57
N THR A 221 -5.17 7.32 -8.75
CA THR A 221 -4.55 8.20 -9.79
C THR A 221 -5.52 8.56 -10.90
N GLY A 222 -6.67 7.87 -11.02
CA GLY A 222 -7.60 8.02 -12.12
C GLY A 222 -7.10 7.43 -13.45
N ALA A 223 -5.91 6.84 -13.48
CA ALA A 223 -5.33 6.26 -14.68
C ALA A 223 -6.17 5.08 -15.17
N VAL A 224 -6.47 5.07 -16.46
CA VAL A 224 -7.19 3.97 -17.11
C VAL A 224 -6.18 3.09 -17.83
N THR A 225 -6.20 1.81 -17.51
CA THR A 225 -5.43 0.78 -18.22
C THR A 225 -6.40 -0.10 -19.00
N GLU A 226 -5.99 -0.51 -20.20
CA GLU A 226 -6.65 -1.54 -20.99
C GLU A 226 -5.78 -2.79 -21.03
N MET A 227 -6.24 -3.91 -20.48
CA MET A 227 -5.55 -5.20 -20.59
C MET A 227 -5.79 -5.80 -21.98
N SER A 228 -4.82 -6.60 -22.46
CA SER A 228 -4.97 -7.30 -23.73
C SER A 228 -6.18 -8.24 -23.70
N SER A 229 -6.80 -8.46 -24.87
CA SER A 229 -7.98 -9.31 -24.98
C SER A 229 -7.68 -10.76 -24.57
N GLU A 230 -6.47 -11.23 -24.80
CA GLU A 230 -5.99 -12.56 -24.43
C GLU A 230 -5.92 -12.72 -22.91
N ILE A 231 -5.33 -11.74 -22.21
CA ILE A 231 -5.25 -11.75 -20.75
C ILE A 231 -6.65 -11.63 -20.14
N ALA A 232 -7.48 -10.71 -20.65
CA ALA A 232 -8.85 -10.52 -20.17
C ALA A 232 -9.68 -11.80 -20.29
N LYS A 233 -9.59 -12.47 -21.45
CA LYS A 233 -10.23 -13.76 -21.68
C LYS A 233 -9.68 -14.83 -20.74
N GLY A 234 -8.37 -14.86 -20.53
CA GLY A 234 -7.71 -15.77 -19.60
C GLY A 234 -8.20 -15.62 -18.15
N VAL A 235 -8.25 -14.40 -17.64
CA VAL A 235 -8.76 -14.09 -16.30
C VAL A 235 -10.26 -14.44 -16.20
N TYR A 236 -11.03 -14.17 -17.25
CA TYR A 236 -12.44 -14.52 -17.31
C TYR A 236 -12.67 -16.04 -17.31
N GLU A 237 -11.98 -16.80 -18.15
CA GLU A 237 -12.23 -18.25 -18.28
C GLU A 237 -11.55 -19.06 -17.17
N ASN A 238 -10.35 -18.68 -16.75
CA ASN A 238 -9.49 -19.45 -15.88
C ASN A 238 -8.81 -18.57 -14.80
N PRO A 239 -9.58 -17.86 -13.94
CA PRO A 239 -9.03 -16.88 -13.00
C PRO A 239 -8.00 -17.46 -12.02
N LYS A 240 -8.04 -18.77 -11.75
CA LYS A 240 -7.06 -19.46 -10.88
C LYS A 240 -5.61 -19.39 -11.39
N ASN A 241 -5.40 -19.16 -12.68
CA ASN A 241 -4.08 -19.12 -13.30
C ASN A 241 -3.47 -17.70 -13.29
N TYR A 242 -4.19 -16.72 -12.76
CA TYR A 242 -3.79 -15.31 -12.75
C TYR A 242 -3.74 -14.81 -11.31
N SER A 243 -2.70 -14.03 -10.99
CA SER A 243 -2.62 -13.34 -9.72
C SER A 243 -3.59 -12.16 -9.70
N ALA A 244 -3.90 -11.67 -8.49
CA ALA A 244 -4.72 -10.47 -8.31
C ALA A 244 -3.91 -9.17 -8.46
N LEU A 245 -2.85 -9.17 -9.29
CA LEU A 245 -2.05 -7.98 -9.62
C LEU A 245 -2.28 -7.57 -11.06
N THR A 246 -2.38 -6.27 -11.31
CA THR A 246 -2.51 -5.70 -12.66
C THR A 246 -1.64 -4.47 -12.83
N MET A 247 -1.26 -4.21 -14.07
CA MET A 247 -0.45 -3.06 -14.45
C MET A 247 -1.26 -1.75 -14.32
N ASN A 248 -0.62 -0.72 -13.78
CA ASN A 248 -1.11 0.65 -13.81
C ASN A 248 -0.44 1.42 -14.97
N ALA A 249 -1.21 1.95 -15.91
CA ALA A 249 -0.67 2.65 -17.08
C ALA A 249 0.08 3.95 -16.73
N ALA A 250 -0.16 4.54 -15.56
CA ALA A 250 0.51 5.78 -15.16
C ALA A 250 2.00 5.62 -14.86
N ASP A 251 2.41 4.45 -14.37
CA ASP A 251 3.78 4.20 -13.89
C ASP A 251 4.36 2.85 -14.35
N GLY A 252 3.56 2.00 -15.01
CA GLY A 252 3.97 0.67 -15.47
C GLY A 252 4.14 -0.35 -14.34
N ALA A 253 3.83 0.01 -13.09
CA ALA A 253 3.97 -0.88 -11.95
C ALA A 253 2.74 -1.79 -11.79
N TYR A 254 2.90 -2.88 -11.05
CA TYR A 254 1.81 -3.81 -10.75
C TYR A 254 1.24 -3.54 -9.36
N TYR A 255 -0.08 -3.40 -9.28
CA TYR A 255 -0.82 -3.19 -8.03
C TYR A 255 -1.95 -4.19 -7.87
N HIS A 256 -2.39 -4.36 -6.63
CA HIS A 256 -3.46 -5.29 -6.32
C HIS A 256 -4.80 -4.83 -6.90
N TYR A 257 -5.62 -5.78 -7.38
CA TYR A 257 -6.93 -5.51 -7.99
C TYR A 257 -7.86 -4.68 -7.10
N ALA A 258 -7.67 -4.70 -5.78
CA ALA A 258 -8.48 -3.92 -4.85
C ALA A 258 -8.35 -2.39 -5.05
N GLU A 259 -7.29 -1.93 -5.72
CA GLU A 259 -7.09 -0.51 -6.05
C GLU A 259 -7.78 -0.07 -7.34
N PHE A 260 -8.45 -0.99 -8.04
CA PHE A 260 -9.03 -0.74 -9.35
C PHE A 260 -10.53 -1.01 -9.39
N VAL A 261 -11.20 -0.28 -10.27
CA VAL A 261 -12.59 -0.51 -10.65
C VAL A 261 -12.68 -0.73 -12.14
N TRP A 262 -13.58 -1.60 -12.58
CA TRP A 262 -13.93 -1.70 -13.99
C TRP A 262 -14.52 -0.37 -14.49
N VAL A 263 -14.10 0.10 -15.67
CA VAL A 263 -14.59 1.37 -16.22
C VAL A 263 -16.08 1.28 -16.55
N GLU A 264 -16.52 0.15 -17.12
CA GLU A 264 -17.90 0.00 -17.58
C GLU A 264 -18.92 -0.19 -16.45
N THR A 265 -18.52 -0.81 -15.33
CA THR A 265 -19.47 -1.18 -14.27
C THR A 265 -19.23 -0.44 -12.96
N GLY A 266 -18.05 0.18 -12.78
CA GLY A 266 -17.62 0.75 -11.51
C GLY A 266 -17.37 -0.28 -10.40
N GLN A 267 -17.52 -1.58 -10.68
CA GLN A 267 -17.30 -2.63 -9.70
C GLN A 267 -15.82 -2.76 -9.38
N ASN A 268 -15.48 -2.96 -8.10
CA ASN A 268 -14.12 -3.27 -7.69
C ASN A 268 -13.61 -4.54 -8.40
N LEU A 269 -12.40 -4.45 -8.95
CA LEU A 269 -11.82 -5.50 -9.77
C LEU A 269 -11.56 -6.78 -8.96
N TYR A 270 -11.17 -6.66 -7.68
CA TYR A 270 -10.92 -7.81 -6.82
C TYR A 270 -12.20 -8.51 -6.38
N GLU A 271 -13.25 -7.74 -6.05
CA GLU A 271 -14.58 -8.31 -5.76
C GLU A 271 -15.11 -9.09 -6.96
N TRP A 272 -15.02 -8.51 -8.17
CA TRP A 272 -15.38 -9.19 -9.41
C TRP A 272 -14.57 -10.48 -9.61
N TYR A 273 -13.25 -10.42 -9.37
CA TYR A 273 -12.35 -11.57 -9.49
C TYR A 273 -12.73 -12.71 -8.55
N LEU A 274 -13.09 -12.42 -7.30
CA LEU A 274 -13.57 -13.43 -6.34
C LEU A 274 -14.90 -14.07 -6.77
N LEU A 275 -15.84 -13.26 -7.27
CA LEU A 275 -17.10 -13.76 -7.85
C LEU A 275 -16.84 -14.62 -9.09
N ARG A 276 -15.85 -14.25 -9.92
CA ARG A 276 -15.45 -15.04 -11.08
C ARG A 276 -14.80 -16.37 -10.70
N LYS A 277 -14.00 -16.40 -9.62
CA LYS A 277 -13.48 -17.64 -9.05
C LYS A 277 -14.59 -18.54 -8.51
N LYS A 278 -15.59 -17.97 -7.84
CA LYS A 278 -16.79 -18.71 -7.43
C LYS A 278 -17.50 -19.31 -8.64
N LYS A 279 -17.70 -18.51 -9.70
CA LYS A 279 -18.35 -18.93 -10.94
C LYS A 279 -17.64 -20.11 -11.63
N THR A 280 -16.32 -20.11 -11.62
CA THR A 280 -15.49 -21.17 -12.23
C THR A 280 -15.18 -22.33 -11.29
N GLY A 281 -15.74 -22.33 -10.07
CA GLY A 281 -15.48 -23.38 -9.07
C GLY A 281 -14.06 -23.40 -8.52
N THR A 282 -13.36 -22.25 -8.55
CA THR A 282 -11.95 -22.11 -8.13
C THR A 282 -11.74 -21.21 -6.92
N LEU A 283 -12.83 -20.75 -6.30
CA LEU A 283 -12.76 -20.06 -5.01
C LEU A 283 -12.38 -21.07 -3.91
N LYS A 284 -11.39 -20.72 -3.10
CA LYS A 284 -10.89 -21.55 -1.99
C LYS A 284 -11.55 -21.16 -0.68
#